data_AF-A0A3N5KDL7-F1
#
_entry.id   AF-A0A3N5KDL7-F1
#
_cell.length_a   1.000
_cell.length_b   1.000
_cell.length_c   1.000
_cell.angle_alpha   90.00
_cell.angle_beta   90.00
_cell.angle_gamma   90.00
#
_symmetry.space_group_name_H-M   'P 1'
#
loop_
_entity.id
_entity.type
_entity.pdbx_description
1 polymer ?
#
loop_
_entity_poly.entity_id
_entity_poly.type
_entity_poly.pdbx_seq_one_letter_code
_entity_poly.pdbx_strand_id
1 'polypeptide(L)' 'MGKGLRTDVLDEAVSRMEFTYDPIRSSLTASAQAAYELGFLGRERPNLEGIYDLSLVNDVVKAKGLKAIQ' A
#
# COMPACT_ATOMS: atom_id res chain seq x y z
N MET A 1 -9.82 -24.13 -16.69
CA MET A 1 -9.13 -24.01 -15.39
C MET A 1 -7.74 -23.47 -15.64
N GLY A 2 -7.36 -22.33 -15.06
CA GLY A 2 -6.01 -21.76 -15.25
C GLY A 2 -4.95 -22.60 -14.52
N LYS A 3 -3.80 -22.83 -15.15
CA LYS A 3 -2.63 -23.42 -14.48
C LYS A 3 -2.04 -22.39 -13.52
N GLY A 4 -1.61 -22.83 -12.33
CA GLY A 4 -0.91 -21.96 -11.38
C GLY A 4 0.40 -21.42 -11.96
N LEU A 5 0.85 -20.27 -11.44
CA LEU A 5 2.18 -19.74 -11.75
C LEU A 5 3.24 -20.76 -11.28
N ARG A 6 4.33 -20.86 -12.05
CA ARG A 6 5.47 -21.69 -11.65
C ARG A 6 6.12 -21.11 -10.39
N THR A 7 6.65 -21.97 -9.54
CA THR A 7 7.26 -21.58 -8.25
C THR A 7 8.46 -20.65 -8.45
N ASP A 8 9.29 -20.91 -9.47
CA ASP A 8 10.44 -20.08 -9.81
C ASP A 8 10.06 -18.61 -10.06
N VAL A 9 8.92 -18.38 -10.71
CA VAL A 9 8.40 -17.02 -10.97
C VAL A 9 7.95 -16.34 -9.68
N LEU A 10 7.32 -17.08 -8.76
CA LEU A 10 6.88 -16.54 -7.47
C LEU A 10 8.08 -16.21 -6.58
N ASP A 11 9.06 -17.12 -6.51
CA ASP A 11 10.28 -16.94 -5.73
C ASP A 11 11.05 -15.71 -6.20
N GLU A 12 11.21 -15.56 -7.52
CA GLU A 12 11.84 -14.39 -8.12
C GLU A 12 11.03 -13.11 -7.88
N ALA A 13 9.69 -13.16 -7.90
CA ALA A 13 8.86 -11.99 -7.61
C ALA A 13 8.98 -11.54 -6.14
N VAL A 14 9.00 -12.49 -5.19
CA VAL A 14 9.13 -12.18 -3.77
C VAL A 14 10.54 -11.70 -3.43
N SER A 15 11.58 -12.20 -4.09
CA SER A 15 12.97 -11.85 -3.77
C SER A 15 13.32 -10.37 -4.04
N ARG A 16 12.54 -9.68 -4.86
CA ARG A 16 12.68 -8.23 -5.16
C ARG A 16 11.70 -7.35 -4.38
N MET A 17 10.87 -7.93 -3.52
CA MET A 17 9.91 -7.19 -2.70
C MET A 17 10.52 -6.79 -1.37
N GLU A 18 10.33 -5.53 -0.98
CA GLU A 18 10.65 -5.03 0.35
C GLU A 18 9.38 -5.01 1.21
N PHE A 19 9.40 -5.71 2.34
CA PHE A 19 8.31 -5.64 3.31
C PHE A 19 8.53 -4.45 4.24
N THR A 20 7.52 -3.59 4.35
CA THR A 20 7.58 -2.39 5.19
C THR A 20 6.29 -2.21 5.96
N TYR A 21 6.38 -1.54 7.11
CA TYR A 21 5.21 -1.05 7.85
C TYR A 21 4.78 0.35 7.38
N ASP A 22 5.60 1.01 6.54
CA ASP A 22 5.28 2.31 5.97
C ASP A 22 4.07 2.20 5.02
N PRO A 23 3.03 3.03 5.18
CA PRO A 23 1.85 3.03 4.31
C PRO A 23 2.09 3.52 2.87
N ILE A 24 3.30 4.00 2.55
CA ILE A 24 3.72 4.48 1.23
C ILE A 24 2.76 5.56 0.68
N ARG A 25 2.52 6.60 1.49
CA ARG A 25 1.53 7.67 1.23
C ARG A 25 1.70 8.37 -0.11
N SER A 26 2.95 8.52 -0.58
CA SER A 26 3.28 9.14 -1.86
C SER A 26 2.71 8.36 -3.05
N SER A 27 2.83 7.03 -3.03
CA SER A 27 2.30 6.16 -4.09
C SER A 27 0.78 6.18 -4.14
N LEU A 28 0.10 6.20 -2.98
CA LEU A 28 -1.34 6.36 -2.92
C LEU A 28 -1.76 7.69 -3.55
N THR A 29 -1.12 8.79 -3.15
CA THR A 29 -1.44 10.13 -3.66
C THR A 29 -1.23 10.20 -5.18
N ALA A 30 -0.13 9.66 -5.68
CA ALA A 30 0.17 9.62 -7.11
C ALA A 30 -0.87 8.80 -7.89
N SER A 31 -1.27 7.63 -7.37
CA SER A 31 -2.25 6.77 -8.01
C SER A 31 -3.65 7.40 -8.02
N ALA A 32 -4.05 8.01 -6.90
CA ALA A 32 -5.31 8.74 -6.79
C ALA A 32 -5.36 9.94 -7.75
N GLN A 33 -4.26 10.69 -7.86
CA GLN A 33 -4.13 11.80 -8.81
C GLN A 33 -4.27 11.31 -10.26
N ALA A 34 -3.56 10.24 -10.64
CA ALA A 34 -3.65 9.67 -11.98
C ALA A 34 -5.07 9.17 -12.31
N ALA A 35 -5.72 8.47 -11.36
CA ALA A 35 -7.08 7.99 -11.54
C ALA A 35 -8.10 9.14 -11.66
N TYR A 36 -7.90 10.23 -10.91
CA TYR A 36 -8.70 11.45 -11.03
C TYR A 36 -8.50 12.12 -12.40
N GLU A 37 -7.26 12.28 -12.86
CA GLU A 37 -6.95 12.87 -14.17
C GLU A 37 -7.54 12.07 -15.34
N LEU A 38 -7.61 10.75 -15.20
CA LEU A 38 -8.25 9.87 -16.17
C LEU A 38 -9.79 9.85 -16.07
N GLY A 39 -10.37 10.57 -15.10
CA GLY A 39 -11.81 10.67 -14.89
C GLY A 39 -12.45 9.47 -14.18
N PHE A 40 -11.65 8.56 -13.61
CA PHE A 40 -12.17 7.39 -12.89
C PHE A 40 -12.74 7.72 -11.51
N LEU A 41 -12.34 8.85 -10.93
CA LEU A 41 -12.75 9.27 -9.58
C LEU A 41 -13.78 10.40 -9.57
N GLY A 42 -14.49 10.61 -10.69
CA GLY A 42 -15.50 11.65 -10.82
C GLY A 42 -14.90 13.02 -11.14
N ARG A 43 -15.62 14.08 -10.76
CA ARG A 43 -15.33 15.47 -11.19
C ARG A 43 -14.55 16.29 -10.17
N GLU A 44 -14.40 15.78 -8.96
CA GLU A 44 -13.72 16.45 -7.86
C GLU A 44 -12.53 15.62 -7.40
N ARG A 45 -11.49 16.29 -6.89
CA ARG A 45 -10.32 15.60 -6.37
C ARG A 45 -10.72 14.70 -5.20
N PRO A 46 -10.23 13.45 -5.14
CA PRO A 46 -10.57 12.55 -4.05
C PRO A 46 -10.06 13.10 -2.71
N ASN A 47 -10.91 13.09 -1.68
CA ASN A 47 -10.45 13.30 -0.31
C ASN A 47 -9.81 12.00 0.20
N LEU A 48 -8.52 12.06 0.53
CA LEU A 48 -7.75 10.93 1.05
C LEU A 48 -7.59 10.96 2.58
N GLU A 49 -8.23 11.94 3.26
CA GLU A 49 -8.23 12.00 4.71
C GLU A 49 -8.85 10.73 5.33
N GLY A 50 -8.19 10.19 6.34
CA GLY A 50 -8.67 8.99 7.04
C GLY A 50 -8.56 7.67 6.26
N ILE A 51 -7.96 7.65 5.06
CA ILE A 51 -7.82 6.43 4.25
C ILE A 51 -6.94 5.35 4.89
N TYR A 52 -6.09 5.75 5.85
CA TYR A 52 -5.29 4.84 6.65
C TYR A 52 -5.78 4.84 8.09
N ASP A 53 -6.09 3.66 8.62
CA ASP A 53 -6.12 3.42 10.06
C ASP A 53 -4.84 2.72 10.47
N LEU A 54 -3.95 3.46 11.14
CA LEU A 54 -2.65 2.95 11.59
C LEU A 54 -2.69 2.43 13.03
N SER A 55 -3.85 2.35 13.67
CA SER A 55 -3.97 2.01 15.10
C SER A 55 -3.36 0.64 15.41
N LEU A 56 -3.81 -0.39 14.68
CA LEU A 56 -3.37 -1.77 14.91
C LEU A 56 -1.88 -1.98 14.61
N VAL A 57 -1.38 -1.44 13.50
CA VAL A 57 0.05 -1.58 13.18
C VAL A 57 0.91 -0.85 14.21
N ASN A 58 0.46 0.32 14.69
CA ASN A 58 1.14 1.07 15.74
C ASN A 58 1.20 0.34 17.07
N ASP A 59 0.14 -0.38 17.45
CA ASP A 59 0.16 -1.20 18.66
C ASP A 59 1.19 -2.33 18.54
N VAL A 60 1.26 -2.99 17.38
CA VAL A 60 2.23 -4.07 17.12
C VAL A 60 3.67 -3.54 17.08
N VAL A 61 3.94 -2.43 16.40
CA VAL A 61 5.31 -1.91 16.31
C VAL A 61 5.81 -1.33 17.64
N LYS A 62 4.92 -0.74 18.44
CA LYS A 62 5.24 -0.34 19.83
C LYS A 62 5.58 -1.54 20.71
N ALA A 63 4.81 -2.64 20.60
CA ALA A 63 5.10 -3.88 21.33
C ALA A 63 6.47 -4.48 20.93
N LYS A 64 6.94 -4.21 19.71
CA LYS A 64 8.28 -4.58 19.23
C LYS A 64 9.38 -3.57 19.59
N GLY A 65 9.07 -2.51 20.34
CA GLY A 65 10.02 -1.46 20.72
C GLY A 65 10.40 -0.49 19.59
N LEU A 66 9.63 -0.49 18.49
CA LEU A 66 9.84 0.40 17.36
C LEU A 66 9.03 1.69 17.52
N LYS A 67 9.39 2.72 16.74
CA LYS A 67 8.65 3.99 16.70
C LYS A 67 7.31 3.81 16.00
N ALA A 68 6.32 4.60 16.43
CA ALA A 68 5.04 4.67 15.74
C ALA A 68 5.21 5.23 14.32
N ILE A 69 4.40 4.70 13.41
CA ILE A 69 4.29 5.05 11.99
C ILE A 69 3.27 6.17 11.85
N GLN A 70 3.54 7.11 10.93
CA GLN A 70 2.74 8.31 10.70
C GLN A 70 2.11 8.36 9.31
#